data_AF-A0AAN3CJN5-F1
#
_entry.id   AF-A0AAN3CJN5-F1
#
_cell.length_a   1.000
_cell.length_b   1.000
_cell.length_c   1.000
_cell.angle_alpha   90.00
_cell.angle_beta   90.00
_cell.angle_gamma   90.00
#
_symmetry.space_group_name_H-M   'P 1'
#
loop_
_entity.id
_entity.type
_entity.pdbx_description
1 polymer ?
#
loop_
_entity_poly.entity_id
_entity_poly.type
_entity_poly.pdbx_seq_one_letter_code
_entity_poly.pdbx_strand_id
1 'polypeptide(L)'
;MDFNSVLFSIGDKLPKDATSTVMLKKKFDRLNEDKQKEVVAQLPMIKLKSPALVFWVGTFLFGAFGVGRFMIGDWVLGLIRLGITIVAMICGVLMITYSALGIIYGLLWLVNWIWWIVDMFLVGKKLRKQNFEKIANIIQ
;
A
#
# COMPACT_ATOMS: atom_id res chain seq x y z
N MET A 1 15.10 22.68 13.30
CA MET A 1 13.79 22.59 12.62
C MET A 1 12.90 21.77 13.54
N ASP A 2 11.71 22.25 13.91
CA ASP A 2 10.85 21.54 14.87
C ASP A 2 10.24 20.27 14.24
N PHE A 3 10.06 19.20 15.02
CA PHE A 3 9.44 17.95 14.59
C PHE A 3 8.04 18.17 13.98
N ASN A 4 7.34 19.23 14.39
CA ASN A 4 6.02 19.57 13.86
C ASN A 4 6.05 19.92 12.35
N SER A 5 7.12 20.56 11.86
CA SER A 5 7.24 20.84 10.41
C SER A 5 7.54 19.58 9.61
N VAL A 6 8.33 18.67 10.19
CA VAL A 6 8.59 17.34 9.65
C VAL A 6 7.27 16.58 9.55
N LEU A 7 6.50 16.51 10.65
CA LEU A 7 5.20 15.83 10.69
C LEU A 7 4.22 16.40 9.65
N PHE A 8 4.22 17.71 9.43
CA PHE A 8 3.38 18.32 8.40
C PHE A 8 3.71 17.82 6.98
N SER A 9 4.99 17.54 6.69
CA SER A 9 5.45 17.11 5.36
C SER A 9 5.25 15.61 5.06
N ILE A 10 5.10 14.77 6.09
CA ILE A 10 5.01 13.30 5.95
C ILE A 10 3.80 12.67 6.64
N GLY A 11 2.99 13.44 7.37
CA GLY A 11 1.89 12.95 8.19
C GLY A 11 0.81 12.23 7.40
N ASP A 12 0.55 12.63 6.16
CA ASP A 12 -0.41 11.97 5.25
C ASP A 12 0.04 10.55 4.83
N LYS A 13 1.35 10.28 4.92
CA LYS A 13 1.99 9.02 4.54
C LYS A 13 2.14 8.04 5.70
N LEU A 14 1.93 8.51 6.93
CA LEU A 14 2.07 7.75 8.17
C LEU A 14 0.76 7.04 8.56
N PRO A 15 0.83 6.03 9.44
CA PRO A 15 -0.37 5.44 10.00
C PRO A 15 -1.10 6.44 10.90
N LYS A 16 -2.43 6.36 10.93
CA LYS A 16 -3.31 7.35 11.59
C LYS A 16 -3.44 7.14 13.10
N ASP A 17 -2.57 6.32 13.69
CA ASP A 17 -2.54 6.05 15.12
C ASP A 17 -1.70 7.11 15.85
N ALA A 18 -2.26 7.72 16.90
CA ALA A 18 -1.54 8.73 17.68
C ALA A 18 -0.22 8.19 18.28
N THR A 19 -0.14 6.89 18.52
CA THR A 19 1.02 6.20 19.09
C THR A 19 2.25 6.25 18.20
N SER A 20 2.13 6.01 16.90
CA SER A 20 3.26 6.01 15.97
C SER A 20 3.85 7.42 15.80
N THR A 21 3.00 8.45 15.76
CA THR A 21 3.44 9.86 15.73
C THR A 21 4.19 10.24 17.01
N VAL A 22 3.68 9.87 18.19
CA VAL A 22 4.34 10.12 19.48
C VAL A 22 5.66 9.37 19.58
N MET A 23 5.73 8.13 19.07
CA MET A 23 6.97 7.35 19.05
C MET A 23 8.03 8.00 18.16
N LEU A 24 7.67 8.46 16.96
CA LEU A 24 8.57 9.19 16.07
C LEU A 24 9.06 10.49 16.72
N LYS A 25 8.16 11.23 17.36
CA LYS A 25 8.52 12.45 18.11
C LYS A 25 9.55 12.16 19.19
N LYS A 26 9.30 11.14 20.04
CA LYS A 26 10.23 10.74 21.09
C LYS A 26 11.58 10.28 20.55
N LYS A 27 11.61 9.57 19.42
CA LYS A 27 12.88 9.16 18.79
C LYS A 27 13.64 10.36 18.21
N PHE A 28 12.93 11.30 17.58
CA PHE A 28 13.52 12.51 17.02
C PHE A 28 14.06 13.47 18.09
N ASP A 29 13.29 13.70 19.15
CA ASP A 29 13.67 14.57 20.27
C ASP A 29 14.87 14.03 21.07
N ARG A 30 15.19 12.73 20.94
CA ARG A 30 16.38 12.10 21.55
C ARG A 30 17.66 12.29 20.73
N LEU A 31 17.56 12.76 19.49
CA LEU A 31 18.72 12.99 18.63
C LEU A 31 19.32 14.37 18.91
N ASN A 32 20.65 14.48 18.79
CA ASN A 32 21.36 15.76 18.81
C ASN A 32 20.97 16.62 17.60
N GLU A 33 21.13 17.94 17.70
CA GLU A 33 20.76 18.89 16.64
C GLU A 33 21.38 18.56 15.28
N ASP A 34 22.62 18.08 15.24
CA ASP A 34 23.31 17.71 13.99
C ASP A 34 22.67 16.49 13.33
N LYS A 35 22.30 15.48 14.13
CA LYS A 35 21.58 14.29 13.65
C LYS A 35 20.15 14.62 13.22
N GLN A 36 19.48 15.56 13.89
CA GLN A 36 18.16 16.01 13.47
C GLN A 36 18.21 16.67 12.08
N LYS A 37 19.22 17.51 11.81
CA LYS A 37 19.44 18.11 10.48
C LYS A 37 19.71 17.04 9.43
N GLU A 38 20.49 16.02 9.76
CA GLU A 38 20.76 14.88 8.88
C GLU A 38 19.48 14.10 8.54
N VAL A 39 18.65 13.76 9.54
CA VAL A 39 17.36 13.08 9.32
C VAL A 39 16.45 13.91 8.40
N VAL A 40 16.38 15.22 8.62
CA VAL A 40 15.57 16.13 7.77
C VAL A 40 16.11 16.18 6.34
N ALA A 41 17.44 16.16 6.15
CA ALA A 41 18.05 16.11 4.83
C ALA A 41 17.83 14.76 4.12
N GLN A 42 17.78 13.66 4.87
CA GLN A 42 17.52 12.32 4.35
C GLN A 42 16.03 12.08 4.07
N LEU A 43 15.11 12.75 4.77
CA LEU A 43 13.66 12.53 4.66
C LEU A 43 13.11 12.60 3.21
N PRO A 44 13.49 13.57 2.36
CA PRO A 44 13.09 13.62 0.96
C PRO A 44 13.74 12.53 0.11
N MET A 45 14.92 12.05 0.51
CA MET A 45 15.64 10.96 -0.16
C MET A 45 14.96 9.61 0.08
N ILE A 46 14.23 9.47 1.19
CA ILE A 46 13.39 8.31 1.46
C ILE A 46 12.19 8.36 0.51
N LYS A 47 12.12 7.39 -0.40
CA LYS A 47 10.95 7.18 -1.27
C LYS A 47 9.76 6.67 -0.45
N LEU A 48 9.06 7.59 0.21
CA LEU A 48 7.78 7.36 0.89
C LEU A 48 6.67 7.35 -0.17
N LYS A 49 6.00 6.21 -0.31
CA LYS A 49 4.92 6.06 -1.28
C LYS A 49 3.66 6.73 -0.74
N SER A 50 2.94 7.45 -1.61
CA SER A 50 1.66 8.08 -1.25
C SER A 50 0.56 7.02 -1.08
N PRO A 51 -0.07 6.91 0.11
CA PRO A 51 -1.19 6.00 0.32
C PRO A 51 -2.41 6.32 -0.53
N ALA A 52 -2.65 7.60 -0.82
CA ALA A 52 -3.76 8.00 -1.69
C ALA A 52 -3.56 7.52 -3.13
N LEU A 53 -2.34 7.61 -3.66
CA LEU A 53 -2.02 7.14 -5.01
C LEU A 53 -2.15 5.61 -5.11
N VAL A 54 -1.61 4.88 -4.14
CA VAL A 54 -1.74 3.41 -4.08
C VAL A 54 -3.18 2.96 -3.90
N PHE A 55 -3.99 3.72 -3.16
CA PHE A 55 -5.41 3.46 -3.01
C PHE A 55 -6.16 3.70 -4.32
N TRP A 56 -6.14 4.92 -4.86
CA TRP A 56 -6.95 5.28 -6.02
C TRP A 56 -6.49 4.60 -7.31
N VAL A 57 -5.19 4.64 -7.60
CA VAL A 57 -4.67 4.08 -8.85
C VAL A 57 -4.41 2.59 -8.68
N GLY A 58 -3.67 2.21 -7.64
CA GLY A 58 -3.24 0.83 -7.46
C GLY A 58 -4.37 -0.12 -7.09
N THR A 59 -5.25 0.29 -6.18
CA THR A 59 -6.24 -0.62 -5.59
C THR A 59 -7.64 -0.38 -6.14
N PHE A 60 -8.06 0.86 -6.34
CA PHE A 60 -9.42 1.15 -6.80
C PHE A 60 -9.54 0.93 -8.32
N LEU A 61 -8.73 1.62 -9.13
CA LEU A 61 -8.80 1.51 -10.60
C LEU A 61 -8.19 0.19 -11.12
N PHE A 62 -6.97 -0.14 -10.69
CA PHE A 62 -6.24 -1.30 -11.20
C PHE A 62 -6.10 -2.44 -10.19
N GLY A 63 -6.91 -2.45 -9.13
CA GLY A 63 -6.81 -3.48 -8.09
C GLY A 63 -7.20 -4.87 -8.54
N ALA A 64 -8.06 -4.99 -9.57
CA ALA A 64 -8.39 -6.27 -10.19
C ALA A 64 -7.10 -6.98 -10.64
N PHE A 65 -6.20 -6.26 -11.32
CA PHE A 65 -4.91 -6.76 -11.78
C PHE A 65 -3.84 -6.89 -10.68
N GLY A 66 -4.14 -6.53 -9.44
CA GLY A 66 -3.19 -6.61 -8.33
C GLY A 66 -2.17 -5.48 -8.27
N VAL A 67 -2.37 -4.39 -9.02
CA VAL A 67 -1.40 -3.27 -9.10
C VAL A 67 -1.11 -2.68 -7.72
N GLY A 68 -2.11 -2.54 -6.85
CA GLY A 68 -1.92 -2.06 -5.48
C GLY A 68 -0.93 -2.89 -4.67
N ARG A 69 -0.93 -4.22 -4.87
CA ARG A 69 0.01 -5.16 -4.22
C ARG A 69 1.43 -5.00 -4.78
N PHE A 70 1.58 -4.88 -6.10
CA PHE A 70 2.88 -4.58 -6.70
C PHE A 70 3.45 -3.23 -6.24
N MET A 71 2.59 -2.21 -6.12
CA MET A 71 3.00 -0.89 -5.67
C MET A 71 3.55 -0.88 -4.24
N ILE A 72 3.05 -1.72 -3.35
CA ILE A 72 3.57 -1.86 -1.97
C ILE A 72 4.72 -2.88 -1.86
N GLY A 73 5.18 -3.45 -2.98
CA GLY A 73 6.25 -4.45 -3.05
C GLY A 73 5.84 -5.87 -2.67
N ASP A 74 4.54 -6.15 -2.61
CA ASP A 74 3.98 -7.47 -2.31
C ASP A 74 3.83 -8.29 -3.61
N TRP A 75 4.96 -8.64 -4.22
CA TRP A 75 5.03 -9.22 -5.57
C TRP A 75 4.33 -10.57 -5.69
N VAL A 76 4.42 -11.42 -4.67
CA VAL A 76 3.83 -12.76 -4.68
C VAL A 76 2.30 -12.66 -4.76
N LEU A 77 1.69 -11.90 -3.84
CA LEU A 77 0.24 -11.72 -3.85
C LEU A 77 -0.24 -10.93 -5.07
N GLY A 78 0.56 -9.98 -5.56
CA GLY A 78 0.28 -9.30 -6.82
C GLY A 78 0.25 -10.26 -8.02
N LEU A 79 1.22 -11.19 -8.11
CA LEU A 79 1.30 -12.15 -9.21
C LEU A 79 0.17 -13.18 -9.17
N ILE A 80 -0.16 -13.69 -7.97
CA ILE A 80 -1.31 -14.58 -7.77
C ILE A 80 -2.59 -13.89 -8.26
N ARG A 81 -2.78 -12.62 -7.89
CA ARG A 81 -3.93 -11.82 -8.30
C ARG A 81 -4.01 -11.62 -9.81
N LEU A 82 -2.88 -11.30 -10.43
CA LEU A 82 -2.78 -11.15 -11.87
C LEU A 82 -3.13 -12.46 -12.59
N GLY A 83 -2.59 -13.59 -12.12
CA GLY A 83 -2.89 -14.92 -12.65
C GLY A 83 -4.37 -15.28 -12.58
N ILE A 84 -5.01 -15.07 -11.42
CA ILE A 84 -6.46 -15.32 -11.24
C ILE A 84 -7.29 -14.45 -12.20
N THR A 85 -6.89 -13.19 -12.38
CA THR A 85 -7.61 -12.26 -13.28
C THR A 85 -7.48 -12.69 -14.73
N ILE A 86 -6.30 -13.12 -15.18
CA ILE A 86 -6.08 -13.65 -16.53
C ILE A 86 -6.91 -14.92 -16.75
N VAL A 87 -6.91 -15.85 -15.80
CA VAL A 87 -7.73 -17.07 -15.89
C VAL A 87 -9.21 -16.73 -15.95
N ALA A 88 -9.68 -15.80 -15.12
CA ALA A 88 -11.08 -15.35 -15.14
C ALA A 88 -11.45 -14.71 -16.48
N MET A 89 -10.56 -13.93 -17.11
CA MET A 89 -10.77 -13.36 -18.45
C MET A 89 -10.89 -14.45 -19.52
N ILE A 90 -9.99 -15.45 -19.50
CA ILE A 90 -10.04 -16.58 -20.44
C ILE A 90 -11.34 -17.37 -20.25
N CYS A 91 -11.71 -17.69 -19.01
CA CYS A 91 -12.98 -18.34 -18.70
C CYS A 91 -14.19 -17.52 -19.17
N GLY A 92 -14.14 -16.19 -19.07
CA GLY A 92 -15.19 -15.29 -19.55
C GLY A 92 -15.37 -15.35 -21.07
N VAL A 93 -14.29 -15.42 -21.84
CA VAL A 93 -14.37 -15.61 -23.30
C VAL A 93 -14.95 -16.98 -23.64
N LEU A 94 -14.48 -18.04 -22.96
CA LEU A 94 -14.97 -19.41 -23.20
C LEU A 94 -16.45 -19.59 -22.81
N MET A 95 -16.94 -18.85 -21.82
CA MET A 95 -18.35 -18.85 -21.42
C MET A 95 -19.29 -18.44 -22.58
N ILE A 96 -18.84 -17.53 -23.45
CA ILE A 96 -19.63 -17.07 -24.62
C ILE A 96 -19.94 -18.27 -25.53
N THR A 97 -19.01 -19.21 -25.66
CA THR A 97 -19.16 -20.42 -26.48
C THR A 97 -19.80 -21.58 -25.71
N TYR A 98 -19.48 -21.73 -24.41
CA TYR A 98 -19.91 -22.84 -23.58
C TYR A 98 -20.68 -22.34 -22.36
N SER A 99 -22.01 -22.33 -22.45
CA SER A 99 -22.91 -21.81 -21.40
C SER A 99 -22.74 -22.52 -20.04
N ALA A 100 -22.32 -23.80 -20.03
CA ALA A 100 -22.04 -24.57 -18.82
C ALA A 100 -20.90 -23.98 -17.95
N LEU A 101 -20.02 -23.16 -18.53
CA LEU A 101 -18.93 -22.49 -17.79
C LEU A 101 -19.40 -21.25 -17.02
N GLY A 102 -20.66 -20.82 -17.20
CA GLY A 102 -21.18 -19.60 -16.57
C GLY A 102 -21.16 -19.60 -15.05
N ILE A 103 -21.45 -20.75 -14.41
CA ILE A 103 -21.44 -20.88 -12.95
C ILE A 103 -20.00 -20.71 -12.41
N ILE A 104 -19.02 -21.33 -13.06
CA ILE A 104 -17.60 -21.25 -12.68
C ILE A 104 -17.10 -19.81 -12.83
N TYR A 105 -17.44 -19.16 -13.94
CA TYR A 105 -17.09 -17.76 -14.18
C TYR A 105 -17.68 -16.83 -13.11
N GLY A 106 -18.97 -17.02 -12.75
CA GLY A 106 -19.62 -16.26 -11.69
C GLY A 106 -18.94 -16.40 -10.32
N LEU A 107 -18.54 -17.63 -9.95
CA LEU A 107 -17.81 -17.89 -8.70
C LEU A 107 -16.42 -17.22 -8.70
N LEU A 108 -15.67 -17.31 -9.80
CA LEU A 108 -14.36 -16.65 -9.94
C LEU A 108 -14.48 -15.13 -9.83
N TRP A 109 -15.53 -14.54 -10.39
CA TRP A 109 -15.80 -13.10 -10.27
C TRP A 109 -16.13 -12.70 -8.83
N LEU A 110 -16.96 -13.48 -8.14
CA LEU A 110 -17.28 -13.23 -6.73
C LEU A 110 -16.03 -13.25 -5.85
N VAL A 111 -15.16 -14.26 -6.01
CA VAL A 111 -13.90 -14.36 -5.26
C VAL A 111 -13.00 -13.15 -5.55
N ASN A 112 -12.86 -12.75 -6.82
CA ASN A 112 -12.10 -11.57 -7.20
C ASN A 112 -12.66 -10.29 -6.58
N TRP A 113 -13.98 -10.15 -6.53
CA TRP A 113 -14.65 -8.99 -5.99
C TRP A 113 -14.47 -8.88 -4.47
N ILE A 114 -14.64 -9.98 -3.74
CA ILE A 114 -14.41 -10.03 -2.29
C ILE A 114 -12.94 -9.69 -1.97
N TRP A 115 -12.00 -10.31 -2.69
CA TRP A 115 -10.58 -10.01 -2.48
C TRP A 115 -10.28 -8.54 -2.83
N TRP A 116 -10.94 -7.95 -3.82
CA TRP A 116 -10.71 -6.54 -4.19
C TRP A 116 -11.10 -5.60 -3.05
N ILE A 117 -12.26 -5.85 -2.44
CA ILE A 117 -12.73 -5.11 -1.26
C ILE A 117 -11.74 -5.27 -0.10
N VAL A 118 -11.26 -6.49 0.17
CA VAL A 118 -10.28 -6.73 1.23
C VAL A 118 -8.99 -5.95 0.99
N ASP A 119 -8.50 -5.91 -0.25
CA ASP A 119 -7.29 -5.19 -0.62
C ASP A 119 -7.42 -3.67 -0.41
N MET A 120 -8.61 -3.08 -0.64
CA MET A 120 -8.86 -1.66 -0.38
C MET A 120 -8.52 -1.24 1.06
N PHE A 121 -8.71 -2.12 2.03
CA PHE A 121 -8.38 -1.85 3.43
C PHE A 121 -6.96 -2.28 3.81
N LEU A 122 -6.51 -3.44 3.34
CA LEU A 122 -5.23 -4.01 3.76
C LEU A 122 -4.02 -3.31 3.13
N VAL A 123 -4.09 -2.97 1.84
CA VAL A 123 -2.96 -2.37 1.11
C VAL A 123 -2.59 -1.01 1.70
N GLY A 124 -3.58 -0.16 1.99
CA GLY A 124 -3.35 1.14 2.60
C GLY A 124 -2.74 1.06 4.00
N LYS A 125 -3.23 0.13 4.84
CA LYS A 125 -2.67 -0.10 6.19
C LYS A 125 -1.23 -0.60 6.12
N LYS A 126 -0.95 -1.59 5.27
CA LYS A 126 0.39 -2.17 5.10
C LYS A 126 1.40 -1.14 4.59
N LEU A 127 1.01 -0.30 3.62
CA LEU A 127 1.88 0.75 3.10
C LEU A 127 2.25 1.80 4.15
N ARG A 128 1.26 2.28 4.93
CA ARG A 128 1.52 3.27 5.99
C ARG A 128 2.48 2.72 7.04
N LYS A 129 2.35 1.43 7.38
CA LYS A 129 3.30 0.75 8.26
C LYS A 129 4.72 0.68 7.67
N GLN A 130 4.86 0.33 6.40
CA GLN A 130 6.16 0.32 5.71
C GLN A 130 6.81 1.72 5.67
N ASN A 131 6.02 2.76 5.41
CA ASN A 131 6.50 4.14 5.44
C ASN A 131 7.01 4.54 6.83
N PHE A 132 6.26 4.16 7.89
CA PHE A 132 6.69 4.37 9.27
C PHE A 132 8.02 3.66 9.58
N GLU A 133 8.17 2.38 9.21
CA GLU A 133 9.39 1.62 9.45
C GLU A 133 10.61 2.24 8.76
N LYS A 134 10.47 2.72 7.52
CA LYS A 134 11.54 3.44 6.81
C LYS A 134 12.00 4.70 7.54
N ILE A 135 11.05 5.48 8.05
CA ILE A 135 11.37 6.70 8.82
C ILE A 135 12.02 6.31 10.15
N ALA A 136 11.47 5.32 10.84
CA ALA A 136 11.96 4.87 12.13
C ALA A 136 13.40 4.33 12.07
N ASN A 137 13.81 3.74 10.93
CA ASN A 137 15.17 3.26 10.71
C ASN A 137 16.20 4.39 10.51
N ILE A 138 15.79 5.55 9.99
CA ILE A 138 16.69 6.68 9.74
C ILE A 138 16.81 7.58 10.97
N ILE A 139 15.81 7.57 11.87
CA ILE A 139 15.85 8.26 13.16
C ILE A 139 16.65 7.44 14.21
N GLN A 140 16.95 6.17 13.94
CA GLN A 140 17.68 5.29 14.87
C GLN A 140 19.16 5.65 14.96
#